data_AF-A0A3M6YTZ6-F1
#
_entry.id   AF-A0A3M6YTZ6-F1
#
_cell.length_a   1.000
_cell.length_b   1.000
_cell.length_c   1.000
_cell.angle_alpha   90.00
_cell.angle_beta   90.00
_cell.angle_gamma   90.00
#
_symmetry.space_group_name_H-M   'P 1'
#
loop_
_entity.id
_entity.type
_entity.pdbx_description
1 polymer ?
#
loop_
_entity_poly.entity_id
_entity_poly.type
_entity_poly.pdbx_seq_one_letter_code
_entity_poly.pdbx_strand_id
1 'polypeptide(L)'
;MGVSLGTARYLAPASFAYDFAAQQYGLWSSPNMKDIHDANLSFFSPQPFFIGAFFFPQQFFQLAWLYKLWKLDAKNPQQKRELDQIVKFVPYYALGNFCIGTWMFFWNAGQLQLSNIFVIINTFTQLWYTFTQLEPMNTRNWSSILTHVVVKTFAGIGVLDLLHNTSVAYFKDQLPSTTVKVVTGLGFAGLASVSDWIFGGCLAYDLAGLCVGQATYDKSWSQLLGGY
;
A
#
# COMPACT_ATOMS: atom_id res chain seq x y z
N MET A 1 -6.06 -15.26 13.80
CA MET A 1 -5.40 -16.21 12.89
C MET A 1 -3.90 -16.11 13.11
N GLY A 2 -3.24 -17.21 13.45
CA GLY A 2 -1.78 -17.25 13.58
C GLY A 2 -1.25 -18.43 12.75
N VAL A 3 -0.12 -18.22 12.08
CA VAL A 3 0.60 -19.29 11.37
C VAL A 3 1.80 -19.72 12.20
N SER A 4 2.23 -20.97 12.05
CA SER A 4 3.48 -21.43 12.68
C SER A 4 4.68 -20.69 12.08
N LEU A 5 5.80 -20.59 12.82
CA LEU A 5 7.05 -20.01 12.29
C LEU A 5 7.53 -20.73 11.01
N GLY A 6 7.38 -22.05 10.96
CA GLY A 6 7.71 -22.84 9.77
C GLY A 6 6.87 -22.41 8.57
N THR A 7 5.55 -22.33 8.74
CA THR A 7 4.63 -21.83 7.69
C THR A 7 4.97 -20.40 7.29
N ALA A 8 5.22 -19.52 8.27
CA ALA A 8 5.51 -18.12 8.04
C ALA A 8 6.73 -17.92 7.13
N ARG A 9 7.79 -18.70 7.37
CA ARG A 9 9.05 -18.66 6.63
C ARG A 9 8.91 -19.00 5.15
N TYR A 10 7.88 -19.75 4.76
CA TYR A 10 7.60 -20.04 3.35
C TYR A 10 6.50 -19.15 2.78
N LEU A 11 5.44 -18.90 3.55
CA LEU A 11 4.28 -18.13 3.11
C LEU A 11 4.67 -16.69 2.76
N ALA A 12 5.43 -16.00 3.62
CA ALA A 12 5.77 -14.60 3.39
C ALA A 12 6.67 -14.44 2.13
N PRO A 13 7.80 -15.16 1.98
CA PRO A 13 8.62 -15.03 0.77
C PRO A 13 7.90 -15.48 -0.51
N ALA A 14 7.07 -16.53 -0.45
CA ALA A 14 6.32 -16.98 -1.62
C ALA A 14 5.30 -15.93 -2.09
N SER A 15 4.57 -15.32 -1.14
CA SER A 15 3.63 -14.24 -1.46
C SER A 15 4.35 -13.01 -2.03
N PHE A 16 5.50 -12.63 -1.47
CA PHE A 16 6.34 -11.55 -2.01
C PHE A 16 6.83 -11.84 -3.43
N ALA A 17 7.31 -13.06 -3.69
CA ALA A 17 7.79 -13.44 -5.01
C ALA A 17 6.65 -13.41 -6.05
N TYR A 18 5.45 -13.84 -5.66
CA TYR A 18 4.25 -13.75 -6.49
C TYR A 18 3.92 -12.28 -6.86
N ASP A 19 3.80 -11.41 -5.85
CA ASP A 19 3.50 -10.00 -6.07
C ASP A 19 4.59 -9.34 -6.91
N PHE A 20 5.87 -9.54 -6.55
CA PHE A 20 7.00 -9.01 -7.31
C PHE A 20 6.95 -9.42 -8.78
N ALA A 21 6.69 -10.70 -9.08
CA ALA A 21 6.58 -11.19 -10.45
C ALA A 21 5.38 -10.58 -11.20
N ALA A 22 4.23 -10.44 -10.53
CA ALA A 22 3.06 -9.76 -11.08
C ALA A 22 3.35 -8.29 -11.38
N GLN A 23 4.06 -7.57 -10.49
CA GLN A 23 4.49 -6.19 -10.74
C GLN A 23 5.43 -6.09 -11.94
N GLN A 24 6.36 -7.05 -12.12
CA GLN A 24 7.17 -7.10 -13.34
C GLN A 24 6.28 -7.29 -14.59
N TYR A 25 5.34 -8.23 -14.56
CA TYR A 25 4.37 -8.39 -15.64
C TYR A 25 3.61 -7.09 -15.93
N GLY A 26 3.18 -6.37 -14.90
CA GLY A 26 2.50 -5.09 -14.98
C GLY A 26 3.28 -4.03 -15.75
N LEU A 27 4.58 -3.92 -15.48
CA LEU A 27 5.48 -2.95 -16.08
C LEU A 27 5.87 -3.29 -17.52
N TRP A 28 5.99 -4.59 -17.84
CA TRP A 28 6.59 -5.05 -19.10
C TRP A 28 5.60 -5.60 -20.14
N SER A 29 4.33 -5.76 -19.78
CA SER A 29 3.30 -6.23 -20.73
C SER A 29 2.80 -5.10 -21.65
N SER A 30 1.95 -5.45 -22.61
CA SER A 30 1.29 -4.50 -23.52
C SER A 30 -0.20 -4.82 -23.61
N PRO A 31 -1.11 -3.90 -23.21
CA PRO A 31 -0.82 -2.64 -22.53
C PRO A 31 -0.13 -2.86 -21.16
N ASN A 32 0.79 -1.97 -20.79
CA ASN A 32 1.39 -1.97 -19.45
C ASN A 32 0.48 -1.21 -18.46
N MET A 33 0.83 -1.26 -17.17
CA MET A 33 0.04 -0.62 -16.11
C MET A 33 -0.12 0.89 -16.30
N LYS A 34 0.88 1.56 -16.89
CA LYS A 34 0.85 3.00 -17.18
C LYS A 34 -0.06 3.29 -18.36
N ASP A 35 -0.04 2.47 -19.41
CA ASP A 35 -0.94 2.62 -20.55
C ASP A 35 -2.40 2.55 -20.09
N ILE A 36 -2.73 1.61 -19.19
CA ILE A 36 -4.06 1.51 -18.59
C ILE A 36 -4.38 2.73 -17.73
N HIS A 37 -3.44 3.20 -16.91
CA HIS A 37 -3.62 4.42 -16.11
C HIS A 37 -3.93 5.63 -16.98
N ASP A 38 -3.09 5.91 -17.99
CA ASP A 38 -3.22 7.06 -18.87
C ASP A 38 -4.54 7.03 -19.66
N ALA A 39 -5.03 5.84 -20.00
CA ALA A 39 -6.28 5.65 -20.73
C ALA A 39 -7.54 5.81 -19.87
N ASN A 40 -7.42 5.85 -18.54
CA ASN A 40 -8.56 5.83 -17.62
C ASN A 40 -8.39 6.82 -16.46
N LEU A 41 -8.01 8.07 -16.76
CA LEU A 41 -7.83 9.10 -15.74
C LEU A 41 -9.15 9.43 -15.00
N SER A 42 -9.01 9.85 -13.74
CA SER A 42 -10.09 10.32 -12.88
C SER A 42 -9.54 11.28 -11.81
N PHE A 43 -10.42 11.80 -10.96
CA PHE A 43 -10.09 12.78 -9.92
C PHE A 43 -9.15 12.28 -8.81
N PHE A 44 -8.87 10.98 -8.72
CA PHE A 44 -7.79 10.45 -7.87
C PHE A 44 -6.67 9.77 -8.66
N SER A 45 -6.44 10.15 -9.92
CA SER A 45 -5.28 9.70 -10.67
C SER A 45 -4.01 10.42 -10.19
N PRO A 46 -3.05 9.71 -9.58
CA PRO A 46 -1.78 10.31 -9.16
C PRO A 46 -0.79 10.35 -10.32
N GLN A 47 0.34 11.00 -10.10
CA GLN A 47 1.47 10.92 -11.01
C GLN A 47 2.10 9.50 -10.96
N PRO A 48 2.22 8.75 -12.07
CA PRO A 48 2.68 7.35 -12.05
C PRO A 48 4.09 7.09 -11.50
N PHE A 49 5.04 8.01 -11.70
CA PHE A 49 6.40 7.87 -11.16
C PHE A 49 6.45 8.07 -9.64
N PHE A 50 5.50 8.81 -9.03
CA PHE A 50 5.39 8.86 -7.57
C PHE A 50 5.04 7.50 -7.00
N ILE A 51 4.14 6.75 -7.66
CA ILE A 51 3.83 5.37 -7.28
C ILE A 51 5.11 4.51 -7.35
N GLY A 52 5.82 4.56 -8.48
CA GLY A 52 7.08 3.80 -8.64
C GLY A 52 8.14 4.14 -7.59
N ALA A 53 8.29 5.43 -7.25
CA ALA A 53 9.21 5.92 -6.23
C ALA A 53 8.80 5.54 -4.80
N PHE A 54 7.51 5.24 -4.54
CA PHE A 54 7.05 4.67 -3.27
C PHE A 54 7.38 3.18 -3.17
N PHE A 55 7.02 2.41 -4.21
CA PHE A 55 7.19 0.95 -4.20
C PHE A 55 8.66 0.54 -4.21
N PHE A 56 9.52 1.24 -4.95
CA PHE A 56 10.93 0.86 -5.08
C PHE A 56 11.68 0.71 -3.73
N PRO A 57 11.73 1.73 -2.85
CA PRO A 57 12.33 1.59 -1.52
C PRO A 57 11.58 0.56 -0.65
N GLN A 58 10.26 0.46 -0.81
CA GLN A 58 9.43 -0.51 -0.09
C GLN A 58 9.90 -1.95 -0.32
N GLN A 59 10.32 -2.31 -1.53
CA GLN A 59 10.83 -3.66 -1.82
C GLN A 59 12.06 -4.01 -0.98
N PHE A 60 12.96 -3.07 -0.75
CA PHE A 60 14.15 -3.32 0.07
C PHE A 60 13.81 -3.50 1.55
N PHE A 61 12.88 -2.71 2.07
CA PHE A 61 12.40 -2.90 3.45
C PHE A 61 11.72 -4.25 3.64
N GLN A 62 10.91 -4.69 2.67
CA GLN A 62 10.29 -6.01 2.68
C GLN A 62 11.33 -7.13 2.64
N LEU A 63 12.34 -7.05 1.76
CA LEU A 63 13.42 -8.03 1.72
C LEU A 63 14.21 -8.10 3.04
N ALA A 64 14.52 -6.94 3.64
CA ALA A 64 15.17 -6.88 4.94
C ALA A 64 14.30 -7.49 6.05
N TRP A 65 12.99 -7.28 5.99
CA TRP A 65 12.02 -7.83 6.94
C TRP A 65 11.88 -9.36 6.79
N LEU A 66 11.81 -9.86 5.56
CA LEU A 66 11.84 -11.29 5.26
C LEU A 66 13.16 -11.92 5.71
N TYR A 67 14.29 -11.25 5.55
CA TYR A 67 15.58 -11.72 6.09
C TYR A 67 15.53 -11.89 7.61
N LYS A 68 14.91 -10.94 8.33
CA LYS A 68 14.74 -11.04 9.80
C LYS A 68 13.90 -12.23 10.23
N LEU A 69 12.84 -12.57 9.49
CA LEU A 69 12.01 -13.77 9.73
C LEU A 69 12.84 -15.08 9.74
N TRP A 70 13.92 -15.13 8.95
CA TRP A 70 14.81 -16.28 8.88
C TRP A 70 15.97 -16.21 9.89
N LYS A 71 16.42 -15.02 10.27
CA LYS A 71 17.63 -14.83 11.08
C LYS A 71 17.42 -14.65 12.57
N LEU A 72 16.26 -14.17 13.00
CA LEU A 72 15.99 -14.04 14.43
C LEU A 72 15.90 -15.42 15.09
N ASP A 73 16.57 -15.55 16.24
CA ASP A 73 16.61 -16.77 17.03
C ASP A 73 15.43 -16.82 18.02
N ALA A 74 14.57 -17.82 17.83
CA ALA A 74 13.42 -18.06 18.70
C ALA A 74 13.81 -18.47 20.13
N LYS A 75 15.07 -18.89 20.37
CA LYS A 75 15.58 -19.25 21.70
C LYS A 75 16.03 -18.03 22.51
N ASN A 76 16.35 -16.92 21.85
CA ASN A 76 16.72 -15.68 22.51
C ASN A 76 15.44 -14.90 22.90
N PRO A 77 15.18 -14.60 24.19
CA PRO A 77 13.92 -13.99 24.62
C PRO A 77 13.62 -12.63 23.97
N GLN A 78 14.65 -11.80 23.75
CA GLN A 78 14.49 -10.49 23.12
C GLN A 78 14.12 -10.62 21.64
N GLN A 79 14.85 -11.48 20.91
CA GLN A 79 14.58 -11.73 19.49
C GLN A 79 13.28 -12.50 19.26
N LYS A 80 12.87 -13.34 20.21
CA LYS A 80 11.60 -14.06 20.16
C LYS A 80 10.42 -13.09 20.08
N ARG A 81 10.41 -12.02 20.89
CA ARG A 81 9.34 -11.03 20.86
C ARG A 81 9.23 -10.32 19.50
N GLU A 82 10.37 -9.98 18.92
CA GLU A 82 10.43 -9.40 17.57
C GLU A 82 9.91 -10.39 16.52
N LEU A 83 10.34 -11.65 16.61
CA LEU A 83 9.93 -12.70 15.70
C LEU A 83 8.43 -12.99 15.81
N ASP A 84 7.87 -12.99 17.02
CA ASP A 84 6.44 -13.19 17.25
C ASP A 84 5.62 -12.05 16.60
N GLN A 85 6.10 -10.80 16.66
CA GLN A 85 5.46 -9.67 15.97
C GLN A 85 5.48 -9.84 14.43
N ILE A 86 6.62 -10.27 13.87
CA ILE A 86 6.75 -10.58 12.44
C ILE A 86 5.77 -11.69 12.04
N VAL A 87 5.79 -12.83 12.76
CA VAL A 87 4.94 -14.00 12.47
C VAL A 87 3.46 -13.66 12.57
N LYS A 88 3.06 -12.81 13.52
CA LYS A 88 1.68 -12.32 13.66
C LYS A 88 1.21 -11.55 12.42
N PHE A 89 2.10 -10.82 11.76
CA PHE A 89 1.77 -10.04 10.57
C PHE A 89 1.74 -10.87 9.28
N VAL A 90 2.47 -11.98 9.20
CA VAL A 90 2.64 -12.76 7.96
C VAL A 90 1.32 -13.10 7.24
N PRO A 91 0.23 -13.52 7.89
CA PRO A 91 -1.03 -13.79 7.18
C PRO A 91 -1.59 -12.57 6.43
N TYR A 92 -1.47 -11.38 7.03
CA TYR A 92 -1.95 -10.12 6.46
C TYR A 92 -1.02 -9.61 5.36
N TYR A 93 0.29 -9.77 5.55
CA TYR A 93 1.29 -9.54 4.52
C TYR A 93 1.03 -10.40 3.28
N ALA A 94 0.80 -11.70 3.48
CA ALA A 94 0.57 -12.65 2.40
C ALA A 94 -0.73 -12.39 1.65
N LEU A 95 -1.81 -12.06 2.39
CA LEU A 95 -3.07 -11.64 1.77
C LEU A 95 -2.89 -10.36 0.95
N GLY A 96 -2.16 -9.37 1.48
CA GLY A 96 -1.89 -8.13 0.75
C GLY A 96 -1.12 -8.35 -0.55
N ASN A 97 -0.02 -9.10 -0.50
CA ASN A 97 0.78 -9.46 -1.68
C ASN A 97 -0.06 -10.26 -2.70
N PHE A 98 -0.90 -11.19 -2.23
CA PHE A 98 -1.81 -11.91 -3.12
C PHE A 98 -2.82 -10.97 -3.80
N CYS A 99 -3.42 -10.06 -3.03
CA CYS A 99 -4.37 -9.09 -3.56
C CYS A 99 -3.74 -8.14 -4.58
N ILE A 100 -2.58 -7.56 -4.29
CA ILE A 100 -1.90 -6.63 -5.20
C ILE A 100 -1.37 -7.35 -6.44
N GLY A 101 -0.76 -8.53 -6.28
CA GLY A 101 -0.35 -9.33 -7.43
C GLY A 101 -1.54 -9.74 -8.32
N THR A 102 -2.68 -10.10 -7.72
CA THR A 102 -3.90 -10.45 -8.49
C THR A 102 -4.52 -9.23 -9.15
N TRP A 103 -4.55 -8.10 -8.43
CA TRP A 103 -5.01 -6.80 -8.94
C TRP A 103 -4.30 -6.44 -10.25
N MET A 104 -2.98 -6.66 -10.33
CA MET A 104 -2.19 -6.32 -11.51
C MET A 104 -2.66 -7.02 -12.79
N PHE A 105 -3.06 -8.30 -12.70
CA PHE A 105 -3.59 -9.02 -13.87
C PHE A 105 -4.90 -8.40 -14.38
N PHE A 106 -5.81 -8.07 -13.47
CA PHE A 106 -7.10 -7.46 -13.84
C PHE A 106 -6.94 -6.00 -14.29
N TRP A 107 -6.02 -5.26 -13.68
CA TRP A 107 -5.65 -3.91 -14.10
C TRP A 107 -5.16 -3.91 -15.55
N ASN A 108 -4.14 -4.73 -15.87
CA ASN A 108 -3.58 -4.80 -17.22
C ASN A 108 -4.58 -5.35 -18.26
N ALA A 109 -5.54 -6.17 -17.84
CA ALA A 109 -6.65 -6.60 -18.68
C ALA A 109 -7.76 -5.55 -18.88
N GLY A 110 -7.63 -4.36 -18.27
CA GLY A 110 -8.66 -3.31 -18.31
C GLY A 110 -9.92 -3.63 -17.49
N GLN A 111 -9.91 -4.68 -16.67
CA GLN A 111 -11.04 -5.09 -15.83
C GLN A 111 -11.03 -4.33 -14.49
N LEU A 112 -11.16 -3.01 -14.57
CA LEU A 112 -10.94 -2.08 -13.46
C LEU A 112 -11.87 -2.30 -12.26
N GLN A 113 -13.11 -2.74 -12.50
CA GLN A 113 -14.05 -3.02 -11.41
C GLN A 113 -13.65 -4.28 -10.63
N LEU A 114 -13.18 -5.32 -11.34
CA LEU A 114 -12.72 -6.55 -10.73
C LEU A 114 -11.37 -6.34 -10.02
N SER A 115 -10.47 -5.55 -10.60
CA SER A 115 -9.22 -5.17 -9.95
C SER A 115 -9.50 -4.41 -8.63
N ASN A 116 -10.48 -3.51 -8.60
CA ASN A 116 -10.82 -2.75 -7.40
C ASN A 116 -11.28 -3.62 -6.21
N ILE A 117 -11.87 -4.79 -6.45
CA ILE A 117 -12.24 -5.73 -5.37
C ILE A 117 -11.01 -6.13 -4.55
N PHE A 118 -9.89 -6.45 -5.22
CA PHE A 118 -8.66 -6.85 -4.54
C PHE A 118 -8.01 -5.69 -3.79
N VAL A 119 -8.08 -4.48 -4.34
CA VAL A 119 -7.60 -3.25 -3.68
C VAL A 119 -8.40 -2.98 -2.41
N ILE A 120 -9.72 -3.11 -2.45
CA ILE A 120 -10.59 -3.00 -1.27
C ILE A 120 -10.15 -4.01 -0.21
N ILE A 121 -10.05 -5.30 -0.57
CA ILE A 121 -9.65 -6.35 0.38
C ILE A 121 -8.29 -6.04 1.00
N ASN A 122 -7.28 -5.69 0.19
CA ASN A 122 -5.95 -5.33 0.68
C ASN A 122 -6.03 -4.14 1.66
N THR A 123 -6.61 -3.02 1.21
CA THR A 123 -6.62 -1.77 1.96
C THR A 123 -7.29 -1.92 3.32
N PHE A 124 -8.49 -2.52 3.37
CA PHE A 124 -9.17 -2.74 4.64
C PHE A 124 -8.41 -3.71 5.55
N THR A 125 -7.77 -4.75 4.97
CA THR A 125 -6.93 -5.69 5.74
C THR A 125 -5.73 -4.97 6.37
N GLN A 126 -5.00 -4.15 5.60
CA GLN A 126 -3.79 -3.47 6.10
C GLN A 126 -4.14 -2.38 7.12
N LEU A 127 -5.18 -1.59 6.88
CA LEU A 127 -5.64 -0.57 7.82
C LEU A 127 -6.14 -1.21 9.12
N TRP A 128 -6.95 -2.27 9.02
CA TRP A 128 -7.42 -2.99 10.21
C TRP A 128 -6.26 -3.55 11.03
N TYR A 129 -5.25 -4.17 10.40
CA TYR A 129 -4.09 -4.66 11.13
C TYR A 129 -3.31 -3.51 11.78
N THR A 130 -3.07 -2.43 11.04
CA THR A 130 -2.32 -1.25 11.50
C THR A 130 -2.96 -0.60 12.72
N PHE A 131 -4.28 -0.46 12.74
CA PHE A 131 -4.99 0.25 13.81
C PHE A 131 -5.44 -0.63 14.97
N THR A 132 -5.57 -1.96 14.78
CA THR A 132 -6.16 -2.84 15.81
C THR A 132 -5.21 -3.93 16.32
N GLN A 133 -4.22 -4.34 15.52
CA GLN A 133 -3.36 -5.49 15.85
C GLN A 133 -1.90 -5.12 16.09
N LEU A 134 -1.43 -4.02 15.50
CA LEU A 134 -0.05 -3.59 15.58
C LEU A 134 0.24 -3.01 16.97
N GLU A 135 1.15 -3.65 17.70
CA GLU A 135 1.63 -3.17 19.00
C GLU A 135 2.44 -1.88 18.86
N PRO A 136 2.62 -1.08 19.94
CA PRO A 136 3.45 0.12 19.89
C PRO A 136 4.88 -0.14 19.41
N MET A 137 5.38 0.74 18.56
CA MET A 137 6.73 0.63 17.99
C MET A 137 7.81 0.76 19.08
N ASN A 138 8.74 -0.18 19.14
CA ASN A 138 9.94 -0.02 19.94
C ASN A 138 11.01 0.70 19.13
N THR A 139 11.14 2.02 19.33
CA THR A 139 12.08 2.89 18.61
C THR A 139 13.55 2.64 18.92
N ARG A 140 13.87 1.79 19.91
CA ARG A 140 15.25 1.36 20.20
C ARG A 140 15.61 0.05 19.49
N ASN A 141 14.65 -0.56 18.79
CA ASN A 141 14.82 -1.86 18.18
C ASN A 141 14.58 -1.80 16.67
N TRP A 142 15.63 -2.07 15.91
CA TRP A 142 15.56 -2.00 14.45
C TRP A 142 14.57 -2.98 13.83
N SER A 143 14.43 -4.20 14.36
CA SER A 143 13.46 -5.17 13.84
C SER A 143 12.02 -4.72 14.07
N SER A 144 11.75 -4.06 15.20
CA SER A 144 10.44 -3.45 15.48
C SER A 144 10.16 -2.29 14.53
N ILE A 145 11.11 -1.35 14.38
CA ILE A 145 10.98 -0.23 13.42
C ILE A 145 10.72 -0.77 12.00
N LEU A 146 11.50 -1.75 11.57
CA LEU A 146 11.36 -2.34 10.24
C LEU A 146 9.99 -3.00 10.03
N THR A 147 9.46 -3.70 11.03
CA THR A 147 8.10 -4.26 10.97
C THR A 147 7.06 -3.17 10.82
N HIS A 148 7.19 -2.07 11.57
CA HIS A 148 6.30 -0.92 11.45
C HIS A 148 6.40 -0.25 10.07
N VAL A 149 7.61 -0.10 9.52
CA VAL A 149 7.81 0.42 8.16
C VAL A 149 7.08 -0.46 7.14
N VAL A 150 7.25 -1.78 7.18
CA VAL A 150 6.59 -2.68 6.23
C VAL A 150 5.07 -2.63 6.38
N VAL A 151 4.54 -2.75 7.60
CA VAL A 151 3.09 -2.72 7.86
C VAL A 151 2.47 -1.40 7.40
N LYS A 152 3.08 -0.28 7.79
CA LYS A 152 2.48 1.05 7.58
C LYS A 152 2.64 1.56 6.16
N THR A 153 3.70 1.17 5.45
CA THR A 153 3.81 1.48 4.01
C THR A 153 2.81 0.69 3.19
N PHE A 154 2.52 -0.57 3.55
CA PHE A 154 1.43 -1.35 2.95
C PHE A 154 0.06 -0.71 3.18
N ALA A 155 -0.20 -0.24 4.40
CA ALA A 155 -1.43 0.47 4.71
C ALA A 155 -1.53 1.82 4.00
N GLY A 156 -0.41 2.57 3.96
CA GLY A 156 -0.30 3.88 3.31
C GLY A 156 -0.67 3.81 1.83
N ILE A 157 0.07 3.01 1.06
CA ILE A 157 -0.20 2.87 -0.38
C ILE A 157 -1.60 2.31 -0.65
N GLY A 158 -2.14 1.47 0.25
CA GLY A 158 -3.52 1.00 0.16
C GLY A 158 -4.55 2.14 0.17
N VAL A 159 -4.32 3.22 0.92
CA VAL A 159 -5.20 4.40 0.90
C VAL A 159 -5.21 5.04 -0.49
N LEU A 160 -4.03 5.29 -1.08
CA LEU A 160 -3.93 5.82 -2.43
C LEU A 160 -4.55 4.87 -3.45
N ASP A 161 -4.24 3.57 -3.38
CA ASP A 161 -4.76 2.57 -4.30
C ASP A 161 -6.28 2.51 -4.26
N LEU A 162 -6.89 2.56 -3.07
CA LEU A 162 -8.34 2.57 -2.90
C LEU A 162 -8.98 3.78 -3.57
N LEU A 163 -8.42 4.98 -3.34
CA LEU A 163 -8.92 6.22 -3.95
C LEU A 163 -8.78 6.16 -5.47
N HIS A 164 -7.58 5.86 -5.96
CA HIS A 164 -7.25 5.81 -7.37
C HIS A 164 -8.10 4.75 -8.09
N ASN A 165 -8.04 3.48 -7.67
CA ASN A 165 -8.76 2.39 -8.34
C ASN A 165 -10.28 2.59 -8.30
N THR A 166 -10.83 3.04 -7.17
CA THR A 166 -12.27 3.29 -7.10
C THR A 166 -12.68 4.42 -8.05
N SER A 167 -11.91 5.51 -8.11
CA SER A 167 -12.21 6.61 -9.04
C SER A 167 -12.12 6.18 -10.50
N VAL A 168 -11.09 5.42 -10.86
CA VAL A 168 -10.86 4.95 -12.22
C VAL A 168 -11.89 3.89 -12.65
N ALA A 169 -12.30 3.00 -11.75
CA ALA A 169 -13.25 1.93 -12.05
C ALA A 169 -14.70 2.40 -12.24
N TYR A 170 -15.10 3.48 -11.56
CA TYR A 170 -16.52 3.91 -11.51
C TYR A 170 -16.76 5.35 -11.96
N PHE A 171 -15.72 6.18 -12.02
CA PHE A 171 -15.82 7.62 -12.29
C PHE A 171 -14.74 8.08 -13.29
N LYS A 172 -14.45 7.24 -14.29
CA LYS A 172 -13.56 7.59 -15.39
C LYS A 172 -13.97 8.93 -16.04
N ASP A 173 -12.97 9.75 -16.34
CA ASP A 173 -13.07 11.06 -16.97
C ASP A 173 -13.92 12.08 -16.19
N GLN A 174 -14.12 11.87 -14.88
CA GLN A 174 -14.86 12.79 -14.02
C GLN A 174 -13.93 13.70 -13.21
N LEU A 175 -14.40 14.93 -13.00
CA LEU A 175 -13.81 15.91 -12.10
C LEU A 175 -14.38 15.77 -10.68
N PRO A 176 -13.63 16.18 -9.64
CA PRO A 176 -14.09 16.04 -8.27
C PRO A 176 -15.24 16.99 -7.95
N SER A 177 -16.33 16.45 -7.41
CA SER A 177 -17.41 17.26 -6.84
C SER A 177 -16.99 17.91 -5.53
N THR A 178 -17.73 18.94 -5.07
CA THR A 178 -17.50 19.56 -3.75
C THR A 178 -17.51 18.53 -2.62
N THR A 179 -18.41 17.54 -2.69
CA THR A 179 -18.47 16.46 -1.69
C THR A 179 -17.18 15.64 -1.68
N VAL A 180 -16.66 15.25 -2.85
CA VAL A 180 -15.38 14.55 -2.95
C VAL A 180 -14.27 15.38 -2.31
N LYS A 181 -14.17 16.67 -2.66
CA LYS A 181 -13.16 17.57 -2.11
C LYS A 181 -13.19 17.63 -0.58
N VAL A 182 -14.38 17.83 0.01
CA VAL A 182 -14.56 17.92 1.46
C VAL A 182 -14.25 16.59 2.16
N VAL A 183 -14.77 15.48 1.63
CA VAL A 183 -14.56 14.15 2.23
C VAL A 183 -13.09 13.76 2.15
N THR A 184 -12.37 14.07 1.07
CA THR A 184 -10.91 13.86 0.99
C THR A 184 -10.19 14.63 2.09
N GLY A 185 -10.44 15.93 2.23
CA GLY A 185 -9.77 16.75 3.25
C GLY A 185 -10.04 16.24 4.67
N LEU A 186 -11.30 15.95 4.99
CA LEU A 186 -11.68 15.38 6.30
C LEU A 186 -11.10 13.98 6.52
N GLY A 187 -11.06 13.14 5.47
CA GLY A 187 -10.52 11.79 5.54
C GLY A 187 -9.01 11.79 5.81
N PHE A 188 -8.24 12.60 5.08
CA PHE A 188 -6.80 12.73 5.31
C PHE A 188 -6.49 13.39 6.65
N ALA A 189 -7.22 14.43 7.06
CA ALA A 189 -7.06 15.04 8.39
C ALA A 189 -7.37 14.04 9.51
N GLY A 190 -8.45 13.26 9.36
CA GLY A 190 -8.84 12.21 10.29
C GLY A 190 -7.77 11.13 10.41
N LEU A 191 -7.31 10.58 9.29
CA LEU A 191 -6.23 9.57 9.29
C LEU A 191 -4.93 10.15 9.86
N ALA A 192 -4.54 11.36 9.50
CA ALA A 192 -3.34 12.03 10.02
C ALA A 192 -3.40 12.20 11.54
N SER A 193 -4.58 12.52 12.12
CA SER A 193 -4.74 12.71 13.56
C SER A 193 -4.48 11.45 14.40
N VAL A 194 -4.59 10.27 13.80
CA VAL A 194 -4.34 8.96 14.44
C VAL A 194 -3.08 8.28 13.90
N SER A 195 -2.28 8.98 13.10
CA SER A 195 -1.06 8.47 12.47
C SER A 195 0.19 8.78 13.28
N ASP A 196 1.23 7.95 13.12
CA ASP A 196 2.60 8.35 13.44
C ASP A 196 3.33 8.83 12.18
N TRP A 197 4.60 9.22 12.34
CA TRP A 197 5.42 9.77 11.25
C TRP A 197 5.61 8.83 10.05
N ILE A 198 5.47 7.51 10.22
CA ILE A 198 5.58 6.56 9.11
C ILE A 198 4.29 6.59 8.29
N PHE A 199 3.14 6.29 8.91
CA PHE A 199 1.87 6.22 8.19
C PHE A 199 1.43 7.60 7.70
N GLY A 200 1.57 8.64 8.53
CA GLY A 200 1.28 10.03 8.14
C GLY A 200 2.21 10.52 7.03
N GLY A 201 3.47 10.08 7.02
CA GLY A 201 4.40 10.34 5.93
C GLY A 201 3.95 9.72 4.60
N CYS A 202 3.40 8.50 4.63
CA CYS A 202 2.79 7.89 3.45
C CYS A 202 1.58 8.71 2.96
N LEU A 203 0.68 9.10 3.86
CA LEU A 203 -0.51 9.90 3.49
C LEU A 203 -0.13 11.25 2.85
N ALA A 204 0.87 11.94 3.40
CA ALA A 204 1.38 13.18 2.81
C ALA A 204 2.01 12.94 1.44
N TYR A 205 2.74 11.84 1.27
CA TYR A 205 3.31 11.45 -0.02
C TYR A 205 2.21 11.11 -1.05
N ASP A 206 1.14 10.45 -0.63
CA ASP A 206 -0.01 10.13 -1.47
C ASP A 206 -0.70 11.40 -1.97
N LEU A 207 -0.93 12.38 -1.07
CA LEU A 207 -1.44 13.70 -1.44
C LEU A 207 -0.52 14.43 -2.42
N ALA A 208 0.79 14.36 -2.22
CA ALA A 208 1.75 14.95 -3.15
C ALA A 208 1.68 14.28 -4.53
N GLY A 209 1.60 12.94 -4.58
CA GLY A 209 1.43 12.18 -5.83
C GLY A 209 0.13 12.54 -6.56
N LEU A 210 -0.97 12.69 -5.82
CA LEU A 210 -2.26 13.16 -6.35
C LEU A 210 -2.18 14.62 -6.84
N CYS A 211 -1.60 15.52 -6.05
CA CYS A 211 -1.42 16.92 -6.39
C CYS A 211 -0.68 17.08 -7.73
N VAL A 212 0.46 16.38 -7.89
CA VAL A 212 1.25 16.43 -9.13
C VAL A 212 0.50 15.79 -10.28
N GLY A 213 -0.17 14.65 -10.07
CA GLY A 213 -0.96 13.98 -11.11
C GLY A 213 -2.11 14.85 -11.62
N GLN A 214 -2.83 15.48 -10.71
CA GLN A 214 -3.97 16.33 -11.05
C GLN A 214 -3.55 17.66 -11.66
N ALA A 215 -2.29 18.10 -11.55
CA ALA A 215 -1.84 19.36 -12.16
C ALA A 215 -1.99 19.35 -13.70
N THR A 216 -1.95 18.18 -14.33
CA THR A 216 -2.15 17.99 -15.76
C THR A 216 -3.63 17.78 -16.15
N TYR A 217 -4.52 17.55 -15.18
CA TYR A 217 -5.91 17.18 -15.39
C TYR A 217 -6.89 18.25 -14.87
N ASP A 218 -6.79 18.64 -13.59
CA ASP A 218 -7.51 19.75 -12.96
C ASP A 218 -6.63 20.53 -11.99
N LYS A 219 -6.20 21.73 -12.41
CA LYS A 219 -5.35 22.62 -11.60
C LYS A 219 -6.00 23.07 -10.29
N SER A 220 -7.32 23.27 -10.26
CA SER A 220 -8.01 23.69 -9.03
C SER A 220 -7.98 22.58 -8.00
N TRP A 221 -8.19 21.34 -8.43
CA TRP A 221 -8.12 20.19 -7.55
C TRP A 221 -6.70 19.88 -7.10
N SER A 222 -5.73 19.96 -8.01
CA SER A 222 -4.30 19.85 -7.71
C SER A 222 -3.87 20.79 -6.57
N GLN A 223 -4.21 22.07 -6.66
CA GLN A 223 -3.87 23.06 -5.62
C GLN A 223 -4.51 22.75 -4.27
N LEU A 224 -5.75 22.25 -4.28
CA LEU A 224 -6.45 21.91 -3.05
C LEU A 224 -5.85 20.65 -2.39
N LEU A 225 -5.50 19.63 -3.17
CA LEU A 225 -4.78 18.45 -2.70
C LEU A 225 -3.43 18.79 -2.09
N GLY A 226 -2.70 19.77 -2.65
CA GLY A 226 -1.45 20.25 -2.08
C GLY A 226 -1.62 21.13 -0.83
N GLY A 227 -2.81 21.66 -0.59
CA GLY A 227 -3.15 22.42 0.62
C GLY A 227 -3.65 21.55 1.77
N TYR A 228 -4.14 20.35 1.47
CA TYR A 228 -4.48 19.32 2.48
C TYR A 228 -3.23 18.68 3.07
#